data_AF-A0A9W3SCX8-F1
#
_entry.id   AF-A0A9W3SCX8-F1
#
_cell.length_a   1.000
_cell.length_b   1.000
_cell.length_c   1.000
_cell.angle_alpha   90.00
_cell.angle_beta   90.00
_cell.angle_gamma   90.00
#
_symmetry.space_group_name_H-M   'P 1'
#
loop_
_entity.id
_entity.type
_entity.pdbx_description
1 polymer ?
#
loop_
_entity_poly.entity_id
_entity_poly.type
_entity_poly.pdbx_seq_one_letter_code
_entity_poly.pdbx_strand_id
1 'polypeptide(L)'
;MWNKQGLEKFLKPIQQWSKKNHVPSNRIIAEEFGINRTVPGATQYMQDLIFIFNQKGWHKSFYAFREDTWTGMNYELGTGKIKWDEEGKPMRQDNSLWEVIKKDLQAHK
;
A
#
# COMPACT_ATOMS: atom_id res chain seq x y z
N MET A 1 -7.52 -3.10 15.49
CA MET A 1 -6.47 -2.07 15.57
C MET A 1 -6.02 -1.59 14.18
N TRP A 2 -6.03 -2.46 13.14
CA TRP A 2 -5.58 -2.11 11.78
C TRP A 2 -6.66 -2.25 10.69
N ASN A 3 -7.94 -2.12 11.07
CA ASN A 3 -9.02 -1.90 10.09
C ASN A 3 -9.06 -0.41 9.70
N LYS A 4 -9.84 -0.05 8.68
CA LYS A 4 -10.03 1.33 8.21
C LYS A 4 -10.18 2.38 9.33
N GLN A 5 -11.08 2.15 10.29
CA GLN A 5 -11.31 3.08 11.41
C GLN A 5 -10.06 3.24 12.30
N GLY A 6 -9.33 2.14 12.54
CA GLY A 6 -8.06 2.16 13.24
C GLY A 6 -7.00 2.99 12.50
N LEU A 7 -6.90 2.81 11.18
CA LEU A 7 -5.99 3.56 10.32
C LEU A 7 -6.33 5.06 10.28
N GLU A 8 -7.61 5.42 10.19
CA GLU A 8 -8.05 6.81 10.27
C GLU A 8 -7.70 7.45 11.61
N LYS A 9 -7.86 6.71 12.72
CA LYS A 9 -7.44 7.17 14.04
C LYS A 9 -5.91 7.33 14.13
N PHE A 10 -5.16 6.39 13.57
CA PHE A 10 -3.69 6.43 13.54
C PHE A 10 -3.17 7.64 12.76
N LEU A 11 -3.78 7.96 11.61
CA LEU A 11 -3.38 9.07 10.74
C LEU A 11 -3.97 10.43 11.18
N LYS A 12 -4.91 10.45 12.12
CA LYS A 12 -5.56 11.67 12.62
C LYS A 12 -4.59 12.74 13.13
N PRO A 13 -3.52 12.42 13.88
CA PRO A 13 -2.57 13.42 14.36
C PRO A 13 -1.88 14.20 13.23
N ILE A 14 -1.55 13.53 12.11
CA ILE A 14 -0.93 14.19 10.93
C ILE A 14 -1.89 15.23 10.34
N GLN A 15 -3.17 14.89 10.21
CA GLN A 15 -4.19 15.81 9.71
C GLN A 15 -4.41 17.01 10.65
N GLN A 16 -4.32 16.79 11.97
CA GLN A 16 -4.44 17.86 12.96
C GLN A 16 -3.22 18.78 12.90
N TRP A 17 -2.02 18.21 12.81
CA TRP A 17 -0.78 18.95 12.64
C TRP A 17 -0.80 19.78 11.36
N SER A 18 -1.22 19.22 10.21
CA SER A 18 -1.23 19.95 8.95
C SER A 18 -2.19 21.13 8.97
N LYS A 19 -3.39 20.96 9.55
CA LYS A 19 -4.35 22.05 9.74
C LYS A 19 -3.79 23.15 10.65
N LYS A 20 -3.20 22.78 11.79
CA LYS A 20 -2.60 23.74 12.74
C LYS A 20 -1.49 24.56 12.09
N ASN A 21 -0.70 23.96 11.20
CA ASN A 21 0.45 24.59 10.55
C ASN A 21 0.14 25.11 9.14
N HIS A 22 -1.13 25.15 8.72
CA HIS A 22 -1.56 25.61 7.40
C HIS A 22 -0.86 24.89 6.23
N VAL A 23 -0.52 23.61 6.41
CA VAL A 23 0.07 22.76 5.36
C VAL A 23 -1.07 22.18 4.51
N PRO A 24 -1.15 22.52 3.21
CA PRO A 24 -2.17 21.96 2.33
C PRO A 24 -2.08 20.43 2.21
N SER A 25 -3.20 19.75 2.02
CA SER A 25 -3.24 18.29 1.89
C SER A 25 -2.33 17.75 0.78
N ASN A 26 -2.27 18.42 -0.37
CA ASN A 26 -1.42 18.05 -1.51
C ASN A 26 0.08 18.38 -1.28
N ARG A 27 0.47 18.81 -0.08
CA ARG A 27 1.87 18.94 0.36
C ARG A 27 2.25 17.88 1.39
N ILE A 28 1.38 16.90 1.62
CA ILE A 28 1.63 15.75 2.47
C ILE A 28 1.83 14.54 1.57
N ILE A 29 2.88 13.77 1.85
CA ILE A 29 3.19 12.55 1.16
C ILE A 29 3.42 11.42 2.17
N ALA A 30 2.76 10.29 1.97
CA ALA A 30 3.19 9.03 2.55
C ALA A 30 4.30 8.47 1.64
N GLU A 31 5.55 8.90 1.89
CA GLU A 31 6.70 8.56 1.03
C GLU A 31 6.96 7.06 0.97
N GLU A 32 6.58 6.35 2.04
CA GLU A 32 6.61 4.92 2.10
C GLU A 32 5.38 4.39 2.82
N PHE A 33 4.68 3.44 2.19
CA PHE A 33 3.73 2.58 2.89
C PHE A 33 3.77 1.18 2.30
N GLY A 34 3.48 0.19 3.14
CA GLY A 34 3.48 -1.19 2.72
C GLY A 34 3.18 -2.13 3.88
N ILE A 35 3.00 -3.38 3.53
CA ILE A 35 2.87 -4.50 4.46
C ILE A 35 3.49 -5.74 3.81
N ASN A 36 4.01 -6.67 4.61
CA ASN A 36 4.41 -7.96 4.07
C ASN A 36 3.16 -8.69 3.54
N ARG A 37 3.21 -9.11 2.27
CA ARG A 37 2.11 -9.75 1.52
C ARG A 37 1.54 -11.00 2.20
N THR A 38 2.30 -11.69 3.05
CA THR A 38 1.85 -12.91 3.74
C THR A 38 1.09 -12.63 5.04
N VAL A 39 1.05 -11.38 5.51
CA VAL A 39 0.28 -11.01 6.70
C VAL A 39 -1.22 -11.15 6.39
N PRO A 40 -2.00 -11.88 7.23
CA PRO A 40 -3.45 -11.96 7.06
C PRO A 40 -4.09 -10.57 7.00
N GLY A 41 -4.85 -10.31 5.94
CA GLY A 41 -5.49 -9.01 5.71
C GLY A 41 -4.64 -7.99 4.95
N ALA A 42 -3.46 -8.35 4.43
CA ALA A 42 -2.60 -7.46 3.63
C ALA A 42 -3.34 -6.73 2.50
N THR A 43 -4.20 -7.43 1.75
CA THR A 43 -5.01 -6.83 0.67
C THR A 43 -5.93 -5.73 1.20
N GLN A 44 -6.68 -5.99 2.28
CA GLN A 44 -7.60 -5.01 2.86
C GLN A 44 -6.84 -3.82 3.45
N TYR A 45 -5.71 -4.09 4.12
CA TYR A 45 -4.86 -3.07 4.71
C TYR A 45 -4.32 -2.09 3.64
N MET A 46 -3.78 -2.61 2.54
CA MET A 46 -3.31 -1.79 1.42
C MET A 46 -4.45 -0.99 0.78
N GLN A 47 -5.62 -1.62 0.59
CA GLN A 47 -6.80 -0.95 0.06
C GLN A 47 -7.26 0.20 0.96
N ASP A 48 -7.31 0.00 2.27
CA ASP A 48 -7.74 1.01 3.24
C ASP A 48 -6.76 2.19 3.29
N LEU A 49 -5.44 1.93 3.32
CA LEU A 49 -4.42 3.00 3.27
C LEU A 49 -4.54 3.83 2.00
N ILE A 50 -4.56 3.19 0.84
CA ILE A 50 -4.71 3.85 -0.46
C ILE A 50 -5.98 4.69 -0.49
N PHE A 51 -7.11 4.14 -0.05
CA PHE A 51 -8.37 4.86 0.03
C PHE A 51 -8.26 6.09 0.93
N ILE A 52 -7.68 5.96 2.13
CA ILE A 52 -7.54 7.07 3.08
C ILE A 52 -6.65 8.18 2.50
N PHE A 53 -5.52 7.83 1.89
CA PHE A 53 -4.62 8.80 1.28
C PHE A 53 -5.29 9.56 0.14
N ASN A 54 -6.03 8.85 -0.72
CA ASN A 54 -6.80 9.48 -1.81
C ASN A 54 -7.88 10.41 -1.27
N GLN A 55 -8.67 9.97 -0.28
CA GLN A 55 -9.70 10.81 0.34
C GLN A 55 -9.13 12.07 1.00
N LYS A 56 -7.92 11.98 1.55
CA LYS A 56 -7.25 13.13 2.17
C LYS A 56 -6.55 14.04 1.16
N GLY A 57 -6.41 13.62 -0.10
CA GLY A 57 -5.66 14.33 -1.13
C GLY A 57 -4.15 14.31 -0.89
N TRP A 58 -3.62 13.26 -0.23
CA TRP A 58 -2.19 13.10 0.03
C TRP A 58 -1.53 12.35 -1.14
N HIS A 59 -0.27 12.67 -1.40
CA HIS A 59 0.57 11.87 -2.27
C HIS A 59 1.00 10.58 -1.54
N LYS A 60 1.37 9.55 -2.30
CA LYS A 60 1.76 8.26 -1.73
C LYS A 60 2.70 7.51 -2.66
N SER A 61 3.61 6.74 -2.07
CA SER A 61 4.46 5.78 -2.79
C SER A 61 4.49 4.47 -1.99
N PHE A 62 4.12 3.36 -2.64
CA PHE A 62 4.13 2.06 -1.99
C PHE A 62 5.55 1.47 -2.06
N TYR A 63 5.95 0.79 -1.00
CA TYR A 63 7.17 -0.02 -0.99
C TYR A 63 6.80 -1.50 -1.09
N ALA A 64 7.23 -2.26 -2.10
CA ALA A 64 8.03 -1.85 -3.25
C ALA A 64 7.58 -2.53 -4.54
N PHE A 65 7.93 -1.95 -5.68
CA PHE A 65 7.72 -2.60 -6.97
C PHE A 65 8.81 -3.63 -7.21
N ARG A 66 8.45 -4.92 -7.15
CA ARG A 66 9.34 -6.05 -7.45
C ARG A 66 10.58 -6.13 -6.56
N GLU A 67 10.38 -5.99 -5.26
CA GLU A 67 11.45 -6.23 -4.29
C GLU A 67 12.08 -7.62 -4.53
N ASP A 68 13.40 -7.65 -4.67
CA ASP A 68 14.19 -8.78 -5.17
C ASP A 68 14.87 -9.56 -4.05
N THR A 69 15.21 -8.90 -2.95
CA THR A 69 15.80 -9.54 -1.76
C THR A 69 14.73 -9.99 -0.77
N TRP A 70 13.68 -9.18 -0.59
CA TRP A 70 12.60 -9.45 0.34
C TRP A 70 11.27 -9.65 -0.38
N THR A 71 11.07 -10.87 -0.87
CA THR A 71 9.83 -11.31 -1.56
C THR A 71 8.53 -11.07 -0.78
N GLY A 72 8.60 -10.80 0.53
CA GLY A 72 7.45 -10.37 1.35
C GLY A 72 6.88 -9.03 0.90
N MET A 73 7.69 -8.13 0.31
CA MET A 73 7.25 -6.82 -0.18
C MET A 73 6.98 -6.81 -1.68
N ASN A 74 7.08 -7.97 -2.35
CA ASN A 74 6.75 -8.12 -3.75
C ASN A 74 5.26 -8.47 -3.94
N TYR A 75 4.43 -7.45 -4.15
CA TYR A 75 2.98 -7.57 -4.26
C TYR A 75 2.49 -8.35 -5.48
N GLU A 76 3.28 -8.48 -6.54
CA GLU A 76 2.93 -9.26 -7.74
C GLU A 76 2.91 -10.78 -7.48
N LEU A 77 3.40 -11.23 -6.33
CA LEU A 77 3.41 -12.66 -5.94
C LEU A 77 2.13 -13.09 -5.19
N GLY A 78 1.25 -12.13 -4.86
CA GLY A 78 0.04 -12.37 -4.07
C GLY A 78 0.32 -12.74 -2.61
N THR A 79 -0.68 -13.23 -1.89
CA THR A 79 -0.56 -13.47 -0.44
C THR A 79 -0.14 -14.90 -0.07
N GLY A 80 -0.15 -15.82 -1.04
CA GLY A 80 0.11 -17.25 -0.84
C GLY A 80 1.59 -17.65 -0.90
N LYS A 81 1.84 -18.96 -1.00
CA LYS A 81 3.19 -19.49 -1.26
C LYS A 81 3.70 -19.02 -2.62
N ILE A 82 5.00 -18.76 -2.71
CA ILE A 82 5.67 -18.38 -3.95
C ILE A 82 5.76 -19.62 -4.84
N LYS A 83 5.43 -19.45 -6.12
CA LYS A 83 5.77 -20.41 -7.17
C LYS A 83 7.09 -19.97 -7.79
N TRP A 84 7.98 -20.92 -8.04
CA TRP A 84 9.30 -20.66 -8.61
C TRP A 84 9.36 -21.29 -10.00
N ASP A 85 10.01 -20.62 -10.94
CA ASP A 85 10.30 -21.18 -12.27
C ASP A 85 11.55 -22.06 -12.24
N GLU A 86 11.92 -22.63 -13.39
CA GLU A 86 13.05 -23.54 -13.54
C GLU A 86 14.40 -22.86 -13.25
N GLU A 87 14.48 -21.54 -13.44
CA GLU A 87 15.64 -20.70 -13.12
C GLU A 87 15.66 -20.22 -11.66
N GLY A 88 14.69 -20.63 -10.84
CA GLY A 88 14.61 -20.26 -9.43
C GLY A 88 14.13 -18.82 -9.17
N LYS A 89 13.46 -18.19 -10.14
CA LYS A 89 12.86 -16.85 -10.00
C LYS A 89 11.39 -16.95 -9.57
N PRO A 90 10.89 -15.96 -8.80
CA PRO A 90 9.52 -15.98 -8.34
C PRO A 90 8.56 -15.66 -9.49
N MET A 91 7.61 -16.57 -9.72
CA MET A 91 6.58 -16.41 -10.74
C MET A 91 5.49 -15.45 -10.26
N ARG A 92 5.19 -14.45 -11.09
CA ARG A 92 4.10 -13.49 -10.87
C ARG A 92 2.77 -14.10 -11.28
N GLN A 93 1.70 -13.72 -10.59
CA GLN A 93 0.36 -14.21 -10.86
C GLN A 93 -0.68 -13.14 -10.55
N ASP A 94 -1.80 -13.19 -11.26
CA ASP A 94 -2.95 -12.34 -10.95
C ASP A 94 -3.41 -12.58 -9.52
N ASN A 95 -3.55 -11.50 -8.77
CA ASN A 95 -3.90 -11.58 -7.36
C ASN A 95 -4.53 -10.27 -6.88
N SER A 96 -5.42 -10.37 -5.90
CA SER A 96 -6.20 -9.24 -5.40
C SER A 96 -5.36 -8.13 -4.78
N LEU A 97 -4.21 -8.45 -4.18
CA LEU A 97 -3.31 -7.48 -3.56
C LEU A 97 -2.67 -6.57 -4.62
N TRP A 98 -2.15 -7.14 -5.71
CA TRP A 98 -1.62 -6.37 -6.83
C TRP A 98 -2.70 -5.60 -7.57
N GLU A 99 -3.91 -6.17 -7.72
CA GLU A 99 -5.04 -5.45 -8.32
C GLU A 99 -5.39 -4.15 -7.59
N VAL A 100 -5.31 -4.14 -6.26
CA VAL A 100 -5.56 -2.92 -5.46
C VAL A 100 -4.60 -1.79 -5.88
N ILE A 101 -3.31 -2.11 -6.01
CA ILE A 101 -2.28 -1.12 -6.39
C ILE A 101 -2.43 -0.72 -7.85
N LYS A 102 -2.64 -1.66 -8.77
CA LYS A 102 -2.84 -1.37 -10.20
C LYS A 102 -4.01 -0.43 -10.45
N LYS A 103 -5.15 -0.67 -9.78
CA LYS A 103 -6.35 0.17 -9.93
C LYS A 103 -6.09 1.61 -9.52
N ASP A 104 -5.38 1.82 -8.41
CA ASP A 104 -5.01 3.15 -7.94
C ASP A 104 -4.08 3.87 -8.94
N LEU A 105 -3.04 3.19 -9.43
CA LEU A 105 -2.12 3.76 -10.42
C LEU A 105 -2.81 4.12 -11.76
N GLN A 106 -3.88 3.41 -12.12
CA GLN A 106 -4.64 3.66 -13.35
C GLN A 106 -5.72 4.74 -13.20
N ALA A 107 -6.24 4.94 -11.99
CA ALA A 107 -7.32 5.90 -11.72
C ALA A 107 -6.92 7.38 -11.88
N HIS A 108 -5.61 7.64 -12.04
CA HIS A 108 -5.03 8.98 -12.13
C HIS A 108 -4.37 9.27 -13.50
N LYS A 109 -4.79 8.54 -14.55
CA LYS A 109 -4.40 8.80 -15.94
C LYS A 109 -5.24 9.88 -16.62
#